data_AF-A0A371IY56-F1
#
_entry.id   AF-A0A371IY56-F1
#
_cell.length_a   1.000
_cell.length_b   1.000
_cell.length_c   1.000
_cell.angle_alpha   90.00
_cell.angle_beta   90.00
_cell.angle_gamma   90.00
#
_symmetry.space_group_name_H-M   'P 1'
#
loop_
_entity.id
_entity.type
_entity.pdbx_description
1 polymer ?
#
loop_
_entity_poly.entity_id
_entity_poly.type
_entity_poly.pdbx_seq_one_letter_code
_entity_poly.pdbx_strand_id
1 'polypeptide(L)'
;MEYKYILILSYLNTMKSSYSYNEISNLFGLTFKQIETTLNDMEEYGALVLDKYYKLTEVGINVLDQYNLKDIDFFDTMSEDEELFTDEKMNIEEVYIPDEFMKKIR
;
A
#
# COMPACT_ATOMS: atom_id res chain seq x y z
N MET A 1 16.36 -0.56 -4.28
CA MET A 1 15.18 -1.44 -4.14
C MET A 1 13.96 -0.54 -4.15
N GLU A 2 12.94 -0.82 -4.96
CA GLU A 2 11.77 0.06 -5.07
C GLU A 2 10.87 -0.05 -3.82
N TYR A 3 10.23 1.04 -3.40
CA TYR A 3 9.36 1.06 -2.21
C TYR A 3 8.27 -0.03 -2.23
N LYS A 4 7.73 -0.32 -3.42
CA LYS A 4 6.76 -1.40 -3.63
C LYS A 4 7.27 -2.77 -3.21
N TYR A 5 8.57 -3.04 -3.39
CA TYR A 5 9.16 -4.31 -2.99
C TYR A 5 9.10 -4.49 -1.48
N ILE A 6 9.43 -3.43 -0.74
CA ILE A 6 9.45 -3.45 0.72
C ILE A 6 8.03 -3.67 1.25
N LEU A 7 7.03 -3.04 0.66
CA LEU A 7 5.64 -3.22 1.06
C LEU A 7 5.12 -4.64 0.77
N ILE A 8 5.39 -5.19 -0.40
CA ILE A 8 5.02 -6.58 -0.73
C ILE A 8 5.72 -7.55 0.22
N LEU A 9 6.99 -7.31 0.53
CA LEU A 9 7.77 -8.12 1.46
C LEU A 9 7.19 -8.07 2.90
N SER A 10 6.78 -6.89 3.35
CA SER A 10 6.09 -6.68 4.64
C SER A 10 4.74 -7.39 4.69
N TYR A 11 3.98 -7.32 3.61
CA TYR A 11 2.71 -8.03 3.46
C TYR A 11 2.91 -9.55 3.51
N LEU A 12 3.89 -10.10 2.79
CA LEU A 12 4.22 -11.53 2.83
C LEU A 12 4.70 -11.99 4.21
N ASN A 13 5.45 -11.14 4.94
CA ASN A 13 5.86 -11.43 6.30
C ASN A 13 4.68 -11.54 7.27
N THR A 14 3.65 -10.71 7.06
CA THR A 14 2.41 -10.69 7.84
C THR A 14 1.56 -11.92 7.50
N MET A 15 1.25 -12.13 6.22
CA MET A 15 0.32 -13.16 5.77
C MET A 15 0.91 -14.58 5.76
N LYS A 16 2.24 -14.71 5.61
CA LYS A 16 2.96 -16.00 5.55
C LYS A 16 2.32 -16.93 4.52
N SER A 17 1.88 -18.13 4.90
CA SER A 17 1.25 -19.09 3.98
C SER A 17 -0.14 -18.69 3.48
N SER A 18 -0.72 -17.61 4.02
CA SER A 18 -2.10 -17.21 3.75
C SER A 18 -2.23 -16.10 2.71
N TYR A 19 -1.14 -15.66 2.07
CA TYR A 19 -1.21 -14.59 1.07
C TYR A 19 -2.01 -15.01 -0.16
N SER A 20 -2.72 -14.06 -0.76
CA SER A 20 -3.37 -14.22 -2.07
C SER A 20 -2.79 -13.28 -3.13
N TYR A 21 -2.61 -13.80 -4.35
CA TYR A 21 -2.29 -12.97 -5.52
C TYR A 21 -3.38 -11.93 -5.81
N ASN A 22 -4.65 -12.25 -5.53
CA ASN A 22 -5.76 -11.31 -5.69
C ASN A 22 -5.65 -10.16 -4.69
N GLU A 23 -5.27 -10.45 -3.44
CA GLU A 23 -5.08 -9.42 -2.42
C GLU A 23 -3.90 -8.51 -2.77
N ILE A 24 -2.76 -9.08 -3.17
CA ILE A 24 -1.59 -8.31 -3.64
C ILE A 24 -1.99 -7.42 -4.83
N SER A 25 -2.73 -7.96 -5.79
CA SER A 25 -3.24 -7.21 -6.95
C SER A 25 -4.09 -6.02 -6.51
N ASN A 26 -5.03 -6.24 -5.59
CA ASN A 26 -5.94 -5.21 -5.12
C ASN A 26 -5.23 -4.14 -4.27
N LEU A 27 -4.33 -4.55 -3.37
CA LEU A 27 -3.60 -3.66 -2.46
C LEU A 27 -2.59 -2.79 -3.21
N PHE A 28 -1.89 -3.33 -4.21
CA PHE A 28 -0.78 -2.64 -4.86
C PHE A 28 -1.10 -2.15 -6.28
N GLY A 29 -2.31 -2.42 -6.79
CA GLY A 29 -2.72 -2.05 -8.15
C GLY A 29 -1.87 -2.72 -9.23
N LEU A 30 -1.41 -3.94 -8.97
CA LEU A 30 -0.52 -4.70 -9.86
C LEU A 30 -1.27 -5.78 -10.60
N THR A 31 -0.96 -5.97 -11.88
CA THR A 31 -1.41 -7.15 -12.62
C THR A 31 -0.72 -8.41 -12.10
N PHE A 32 -1.32 -9.60 -12.27
CA PHE A 32 -0.69 -10.85 -11.87
C PHE A 32 0.70 -11.06 -12.49
N LYS A 33 0.90 -10.65 -13.74
CA LYS A 33 2.20 -10.72 -14.40
C LYS A 33 3.24 -9.86 -13.70
N GLN A 34 2.88 -8.64 -13.29
CA GLN A 34 3.78 -7.76 -12.53
C GLN A 34 4.09 -8.32 -11.15
N ILE A 35 3.10 -8.94 -10.49
CA ILE A 35 3.30 -9.62 -9.20
C ILE A 35 4.30 -10.76 -9.37
N GLU A 36 4.10 -11.62 -10.37
CA GLU A 36 5.00 -12.74 -10.68
C GLU A 36 6.43 -12.25 -10.96
N THR A 37 6.60 -11.23 -11.82
CA THR A 37 7.90 -10.62 -12.06
C THR A 37 8.54 -10.11 -10.76
N THR A 38 7.77 -9.41 -9.94
CA THR A 38 8.28 -8.86 -8.67
C THR A 38 8.73 -9.96 -7.70
N LEU A 39 7.96 -11.04 -7.59
CA LEU A 39 8.30 -12.18 -6.72
C LEU A 39 9.54 -12.93 -7.22
N ASN A 40 9.67 -13.11 -8.54
CA ASN A 40 10.86 -13.70 -9.15
C ASN A 40 12.10 -12.83 -8.90
N ASP A 41 11.99 -11.50 -9.10
CA ASP A 41 13.10 -10.57 -8.85
C ASP A 41 13.54 -10.60 -7.37
N MET A 42 12.59 -10.75 -6.43
CA MET A 42 12.88 -10.92 -5.00
C MET A 42 13.54 -12.26 -4.66
N GLU A 43 13.15 -13.33 -5.36
CA GLU A 43 13.79 -14.65 -5.23
C GLU A 43 15.21 -14.64 -5.81
N GLU A 44 15.42 -14.01 -6.97
CA GLU A 44 16.75 -13.82 -7.56
C GLU A 44 17.67 -12.97 -6.66
N TYR A 45 17.12 -11.92 -6.04
CA TYR A 45 17.82 -11.13 -5.03
C TYR A 45 18.09 -11.91 -3.73
N GLY A 46 17.44 -13.06 -3.55
CA GLY A 46 17.59 -13.93 -2.38
C GLY A 46 16.82 -13.45 -1.15
N ALA A 47 15.89 -12.50 -1.29
CA ALA A 47 15.01 -12.07 -0.18
C ALA A 47 13.87 -13.06 0.08
N LEU A 48 13.47 -13.81 -0.95
CA LEU A 48 12.43 -14.84 -0.86
C LEU A 48 12.97 -16.21 -1.27
N VAL A 49 12.29 -17.25 -0.79
CA VAL A 49 12.44 -18.62 -1.26
C VAL A 49 11.06 -19.28 -1.39
N LEU A 50 10.82 -19.98 -2.49
CA LEU A 50 9.59 -20.74 -2.69
C LEU A 50 9.69 -22.15 -2.06
N ASP A 51 8.99 -22.36 -0.95
CA ASP A 51 8.81 -23.70 -0.34
C ASP A 51 7.33 -23.89 0.03
N LYS A 52 6.56 -24.42 -0.93
CA LYS A 52 5.08 -24.50 -0.95
C LYS A 52 4.37 -23.14 -1.00
N TYR A 53 4.99 -22.11 -0.42
CA TYR A 53 4.62 -20.70 -0.46
C TYR A 53 5.90 -19.86 -0.34
N TYR A 54 5.84 -18.58 -0.72
CA TYR A 54 6.98 -17.68 -0.56
C TYR A 54 7.27 -17.40 0.92
N LYS A 55 8.49 -17.69 1.34
CA LYS A 55 9.01 -17.41 2.68
C LYS A 55 10.12 -16.38 2.58
N LEU A 56 10.19 -15.49 3.56
CA LEU A 56 11.32 -14.57 3.70
C LEU A 56 12.56 -15.35 4.12
N THR A 57 13.67 -15.04 3.48
CA THR A 57 15.01 -15.48 3.92
C THR A 57 15.54 -14.52 4.99
N GLU A 58 16.71 -14.82 5.55
CA GLU A 58 17.42 -13.89 6.42
C GLU A 58 17.72 -12.55 5.71
N VAL A 59 17.99 -12.57 4.39
CA VAL A 59 18.17 -11.35 3.59
C VAL A 59 16.87 -10.54 3.57
N GLY A 60 15.72 -11.18 3.32
CA GLY A 60 14.42 -10.50 3.32
C GLY A 60 14.07 -9.91 4.69
N ILE A 61 14.37 -10.65 5.78
CA ILE A 61 14.16 -10.17 7.15
C ILE A 61 15.04 -8.95 7.44
N ASN A 62 16.32 -8.99 7.05
CA ASN A 62 17.25 -7.87 7.23
C ASN A 62 16.81 -6.63 6.43
N VAL A 63 16.24 -6.82 5.25
CA VAL A 63 15.63 -5.72 4.48
C VAL A 63 14.51 -5.09 5.30
N LEU A 64 13.58 -5.87 5.84
CA LEU A 64 12.49 -5.29 6.66
C LEU A 64 13.01 -4.60 7.92
N ASP A 65 14.04 -5.14 8.57
CA ASP A 65 14.68 -4.57 9.75
C ASP A 65 15.28 -3.17 9.46
N GLN A 66 15.91 -3.00 8.29
CA GLN A 66 16.44 -1.70 7.85
C GLN A 66 15.38 -0.60 7.73
N TYR A 67 14.11 -0.98 7.51
CA TYR A 67 12.98 -0.05 7.42
C TYR A 67 12.10 -0.07 8.68
N ASN A 68 12.52 -0.75 9.76
CA ASN A 68 11.74 -0.95 10.98
C ASN A 68 10.38 -1.65 10.77
N LEU A 69 10.24 -2.46 9.71
CA LEU A 69 8.99 -3.14 9.34
C LEU A 69 8.96 -4.63 9.72
N LYS A 70 10.06 -5.15 10.27
CA LYS A 70 10.20 -6.59 10.56
C LYS A 70 9.13 -7.13 11.51
N ASP A 71 8.83 -6.37 12.55
CA ASP A 71 7.90 -6.76 13.62
C ASP A 71 6.56 -6.02 13.54
N ILE A 72 6.31 -5.31 12.44
CA ILE A 72 5.08 -4.56 12.20
C ILE A 72 4.10 -5.42 11.39
N ASP A 73 2.86 -5.52 11.85
CA ASP A 73 1.77 -6.06 11.04
C ASP A 73 1.45 -5.07 9.92
N PHE A 74 1.47 -5.57 8.68
CA PHE A 74 1.19 -4.75 7.51
C PHE A 74 -0.16 -4.00 7.60
N PHE A 75 -1.18 -4.63 8.20
CA PHE A 75 -2.51 -4.03 8.28
C PHE A 75 -2.66 -3.01 9.41
N ASP A 76 -1.83 -3.07 10.46
CA ASP A 76 -1.79 -2.04 11.51
C ASP A 76 -1.33 -0.69 10.95
N THR A 77 -0.59 -0.69 9.84
CA THR A 77 -0.21 0.55 9.13
C THR A 77 -1.30 1.08 8.20
N MET A 78 -2.34 0.27 7.93
CA MET A 78 -3.45 0.59 7.03
C MET A 78 -4.73 0.99 7.77
N SER A 79 -4.81 0.76 9.09
CA SER A 79 -5.92 1.21 9.91
C SER A 79 -5.88 2.73 10.09
N GLU A 80 -6.69 3.43 9.31
CA GLU A 80 -7.07 4.82 9.52
C GLU A 80 -7.96 4.93 10.78
N ASP A 81 -7.39 4.79 11.97
CA ASP A 81 -8.02 5.20 13.24
C ASP A 81 -7.38 6.48 13.77
N GLU A 82 -7.08 7.43 12.89
CA GLU A 82 -7.02 8.84 13.30
C GLU A 82 -7.99 9.63 12.42
N GLU A 83 -9.05 10.11 13.06
CA GLU A 83 -10.05 11.03 12.57
C GLU A 83 -9.39 12.25 11.90
N LEU A 84 -8.96 12.12 10.64
CA LEU A 84 -8.49 13.25 9.82
C LEU A 84 -9.64 14.20 9.44
N PHE A 85 -10.88 13.80 9.72
CA PHE A 85 -12.04 14.66 9.62
C PHE A 85 -12.25 15.37 10.95
N THR A 86 -11.69 16.57 11.08
CA THR A 86 -12.19 17.51 12.09
C THR A 86 -13.67 17.75 11.81
N ASP A 87 -14.54 17.59 12.82
CA ASP A 87 -15.98 17.93 12.81
C ASP A 87 -16.28 19.43 12.57
N GLU A 88 -15.42 20.13 11.83
CA GLU A 88 -15.66 21.49 11.41
C GLU A 88 -16.75 21.46 10.35
N LYS A 89 -17.99 21.70 10.80
CA LYS A 89 -19.14 21.89 9.91
C LYS A 89 -18.79 22.92 8.86
N MET A 90 -18.66 22.48 7.61
CA MET A 90 -18.48 23.38 6.47
C MET A 90 -19.63 24.39 6.46
N ASN A 91 -19.35 25.66 6.76
CA ASN A 91 -20.38 26.69 6.83
C ASN A 91 -20.72 27.14 5.40
N ILE A 92 -21.62 26.41 4.73
CA ILE A 92 -22.08 26.67 3.36
C ILE A 92 -23.13 27.80 3.34
N GLU A 93 -22.95 28.85 4.14
CA GLU A 93 -23.88 29.98 4.15
C GLU A 93 -23.57 31.00 3.04
N GLU A 94 -22.36 30.98 2.48
CA GLU A 94 -21.99 31.87 1.38
C GLU A 94 -22.16 31.18 0.01
N VAL A 95 -23.30 31.45 -0.63
CA VAL A 95 -23.50 31.12 -2.05
C VAL A 95 -22.55 31.98 -2.88
N TYR A 96 -21.48 31.37 -3.38
CA TYR A 96 -20.58 32.03 -4.33
C TYR A 96 -21.27 32.20 -5.70
N ILE A 97 -21.48 33.45 -6.11
CA ILE A 97 -21.96 33.80 -7.45
C ILE A 97 -20.77 34.40 -8.22
N PRO A 98 -20.26 33.73 -9.29
CA PRO A 98 -19.19 34.29 -10.11
C PRO A 98 -19.58 35.64 -10.72
N ASP A 99 -18.64 36.58 -10.80
CA ASP A 99 -18.88 37.95 -11.30
C ASP A 99 -19.52 38.00 -12.70
N GLU A 100 -19.23 37.02 -13.55
CA GLU A 100 -19.77 36.94 -14.91
C GLU A 100 -21.27 36.59 -14.97
N PHE A 101 -21.85 36.04 -13.90
CA PHE A 101 -23.27 35.71 -13.82
C PHE A 101 -24.18 36.96 -13.68
N MET A 102 -23.59 38.13 -13.41
CA MET A 102 -24.30 39.42 -13.26
C MET A 102 -24.39 40.22 -14.57
N LYS A 103 -24.07 39.62 -15.73
CA LYS A 103 -24.17 40.34 -17.02
C LYS A 103 -25.65 40.52 -17.41
N LYS A 104 -26.22 41.67 -17.08
CA LYS A 104 -27.55 42.11 -17.55
C LYS A 104 -27.59 42.04 -19.08
N ILE A 105 -28.44 41.17 -19.61
CA ILE A 105 -28.83 41.16 -21.01
C ILE A 105 -29.58 42.49 -21.25
N ARG A 106 -29.07 43.30 -22.19
CA ARG A 106 -29.67 44.57 -22.63
C ARG A 106 -30.30 44.39 -23.99
#